data_AF-A0A1B9Z5C6-F1
#
_entry.id   AF-A0A1B9Z5C6-F1
#
_cell.length_a   1.000
_cell.length_b   1.000
_cell.length_c   1.000
_cell.angle_alpha   90.00
_cell.angle_beta   90.00
_cell.angle_gamma   90.00
#
_symmetry.space_group_name_H-M   'P 1'
#
loop_
_entity.id
_entity.type
_entity.pdbx_description
1 polymer ?
#
loop_
_entity_poly.entity_id
_entity_poly.type
_entity_poly.pdbx_seq_one_letter_code
_entity_poly.pdbx_strand_id
1 'polypeptide(L)'
;MRVKYFAWVRERVGVAEETIEPPADVRTVADLIGWLSSRGETYAHAFEKPKVIRAAIDQAHVKPDAVISGAREIAFFPPMTGG
;
A
#
# COMPACT_ATOMS: atom_id res chain seq x y z
N MET A 1 -2.66 3.37 11.69
CA MET A 1 -3.43 2.59 10.68
C MET A 1 -2.66 1.32 10.35
N ARG A 2 -3.35 0.21 10.06
CA ARG A 2 -2.67 -1.04 9.69
C ARG A 2 -2.49 -1.16 8.19
N VAL A 3 -1.29 -1.54 7.74
CA VAL A 3 -1.00 -1.84 6.34
C VAL A 3 -0.68 -3.32 6.18
N LYS A 4 -1.28 -3.96 5.18
CA LYS A 4 -1.03 -5.35 4.81
C LYS A 4 -0.45 -5.44 3.42
N TYR A 5 0.48 -6.36 3.23
CA TYR A 5 1.12 -6.62 1.95
C TYR A 5 0.88 -8.06 1.53
N PHE A 6 0.60 -8.27 0.24
CA PHE A 6 0.32 -9.61 -0.30
C PHE A 6 1.21 -9.94 -1.50
N ALA A 7 1.35 -11.25 -1.75
CA ALA A 7 2.12 -11.80 -2.88
C ALA A 7 3.51 -11.14 -3.00
N TRP A 8 3.94 -10.79 -4.21
CA TRP A 8 5.27 -10.23 -4.41
C TRP A 8 5.49 -8.90 -3.69
N VAL A 9 4.42 -8.13 -3.38
CA VAL A 9 4.56 -6.89 -2.60
C VAL A 9 5.07 -7.22 -1.20
N ARG A 10 4.49 -8.26 -0.56
CA ARG A 10 4.96 -8.77 0.74
C ARG A 10 6.41 -9.23 0.68
N GLU A 11 6.76 -10.00 -0.36
CA GLU A 11 8.12 -10.54 -0.51
C GLU A 11 9.16 -9.43 -0.68
N ARG A 12 8.82 -8.36 -1.40
CA ARG A 12 9.69 -7.21 -1.59
C ARG A 12 9.81 -6.33 -0.36
N VAL A 13 8.70 -6.06 0.35
CA VAL A 13 8.70 -5.28 1.59
C VAL A 13 9.39 -6.04 2.72
N GLY A 14 9.21 -7.36 2.78
CA GLY A 14 9.80 -8.24 3.80
C GLY A 14 8.92 -8.46 5.04
N VAL A 15 7.75 -7.80 5.12
CA VAL A 15 6.77 -8.00 6.21
C VAL A 15 5.38 -8.22 5.65
N ALA A 16 4.56 -9.01 6.35
CA ALA A 16 3.17 -9.28 5.97
C ALA A 16 2.23 -8.13 6.33
N GLU A 17 2.45 -7.51 7.49
CA GLU A 17 1.70 -6.36 7.95
C GLU A 17 2.55 -5.51 8.88
N GLU A 18 2.17 -4.24 9.00
CA GLU A 18 2.76 -3.30 9.95
C GLU A 18 1.74 -2.23 10.37
N THR A 19 1.98 -1.61 11.51
CA THR A 19 1.23 -0.43 11.95
C THR A 19 2.05 0.82 11.65
N ILE A 20 1.43 1.76 10.96
CA ILE A 20 2.06 3.02 10.53
C ILE A 20 1.24 4.23 10.97
N GLU A 21 1.96 5.36 11.07
CA GLU A 21 1.42 6.69 11.33
C GLU A 21 1.95 7.62 10.23
N PRO A 22 1.28 7.69 9.07
CA PRO A 22 1.73 8.54 7.97
C PRO A 22 1.57 10.03 8.32
N PRO A 23 2.41 10.93 7.77
CA PRO A 23 2.28 12.37 7.95
C PRO A 23 0.92 12.91 7.50
N ALA A 24 0.52 14.07 8.01
CA ALA A 24 -0.77 14.70 7.69
C ALA A 24 -0.96 15.09 6.21
N ASP A 25 0.12 15.14 5.44
CA ASP A 25 0.09 15.39 3.99
C ASP A 25 -0.31 14.14 3.20
N VAL A 26 -0.19 12.95 3.80
CA VAL A 26 -0.58 11.68 3.18
C VAL A 26 -2.09 11.49 3.30
N ARG A 27 -2.82 11.80 2.23
CA ARG A 27 -4.29 11.84 2.25
C ARG A 27 -4.94 10.77 1.39
N THR A 28 -4.24 10.29 0.37
CA THR A 28 -4.74 9.28 -0.57
C THR A 28 -3.89 8.01 -0.55
N VAL A 29 -4.39 6.95 -1.17
CA VAL A 29 -3.61 5.72 -1.39
C VAL A 29 -2.34 6.01 -2.20
N ALA A 30 -2.41 6.89 -3.19
CA ALA A 30 -1.26 7.29 -3.99
C ALA A 30 -0.18 8.00 -3.14
N ASP A 31 -0.60 8.93 -2.27
CA ASP A 31 0.32 9.59 -1.33
C ASP A 31 0.95 8.57 -0.40
N LEU A 32 0.16 7.60 0.07
CA LEU A 32 0.63 6.56 0.97
C LEU A 32 1.67 5.67 0.31
N ILE A 33 1.47 5.29 -0.96
CA ILE A 33 2.47 4.56 -1.75
C ILE A 33 3.76 5.39 -1.87
N GLY A 34 3.65 6.68 -2.18
CA GLY A 34 4.80 7.58 -2.29
C GLY A 34 5.59 7.67 -0.98
N TRP A 35 4.89 7.86 0.14
CA TRP A 35 5.50 7.92 1.46
C TRP A 35 6.14 6.59 1.85
N LEU A 36 5.45 5.45 1.66
CA LEU A 36 6.02 4.13 1.92
C LEU A 36 7.29 3.89 1.10
N SER A 37 7.27 4.24 -0.18
CA SER A 37 8.43 4.11 -1.08
C SER A 37 9.67 4.86 -0.58
N SER A 38 9.49 5.96 0.16
CA SER A 38 10.60 6.74 0.72
C SER A 38 11.21 6.16 2.01
N ARG A 39 10.60 5.15 2.64
CA ARG A 39 11.05 4.61 3.93
C ARG A 39 12.27 3.69 3.86
N GLY A 40 12.64 3.21 2.67
CA GLY A 40 13.81 2.37 2.48
C GLY A 40 13.81 1.62 1.16
N GLU A 41 14.92 0.94 0.86
CA GLU A 41 15.14 0.27 -0.43
C GLU A 41 14.13 -0.85 -0.70
N THR A 42 13.74 -1.62 0.31
CA THR A 42 12.73 -2.69 0.18
C THR A 42 11.36 -2.13 -0.22
N TYR A 43 10.95 -1.02 0.37
CA TYR A 43 9.71 -0.33 0.01
C TYR A 43 9.81 0.30 -1.37
N ALA A 44 10.91 1.00 -1.69
CA ALA A 44 11.13 1.57 -3.01
C ALA A 44 11.05 0.49 -4.10
N HIS A 45 11.62 -0.69 -3.84
CA HIS A 45 11.56 -1.82 -4.75
C HIS A 45 10.15 -2.46 -4.82
N ALA A 46 9.43 -2.54 -3.70
CA ALA A 46 8.06 -3.01 -3.66
C ALA A 46 7.10 -2.10 -4.42
N PHE A 47 7.35 -0.80 -4.41
CA PHE A 47 6.46 0.20 -5.01
C PHE A 47 7.00 0.81 -6.31
N GLU A 48 8.03 0.20 -6.93
CA GLU A 48 8.70 0.71 -8.14
C GLU A 48 7.71 0.96 -9.30
N LYS A 49 6.65 0.14 -9.40
CA LYS A 49 5.59 0.21 -10.42
C LYS A 49 4.25 0.50 -9.73
N PRO A 50 4.00 1.73 -9.26
CA PRO A 50 2.79 2.03 -8.49
C PRO A 50 1.50 1.81 -9.30
N LYS A 51 1.57 1.94 -10.64
CA LYS A 51 0.42 1.75 -11.53
C LYS A 51 -0.13 0.31 -11.59
N VAL A 52 0.70 -0.69 -11.27
CA VAL A 52 0.24 -2.09 -11.26
C VAL A 52 -0.31 -2.48 -9.89
N ILE A 53 0.11 -1.81 -8.83
CA ILE A 53 -0.28 -2.13 -7.47
C ILE A 53 -1.74 -1.74 -7.26
N ARG A 54 -2.50 -2.70 -6.72
CA ARG A 54 -3.88 -2.52 -6.30
C ARG A 54 -3.92 -2.28 -4.81
N ALA A 55 -4.96 -1.57 -4.38
CA ALA A 55 -5.19 -1.26 -2.99
C ALA A 55 -6.62 -1.58 -2.59
N ALA A 56 -6.79 -1.92 -1.32
CA ALA A 56 -8.08 -1.98 -0.67
C ALA A 56 -8.04 -1.19 0.64
N ILE A 57 -9.12 -0.48 0.95
CA ILE A 57 -9.36 0.17 2.24
C ILE A 57 -10.46 -0.64 2.93
N ASP A 58 -10.20 -1.11 4.15
CA ASP A 58 -11.15 -1.90 4.94
C ASP A 58 -11.81 -3.05 4.13
N GLN A 59 -10.98 -3.81 3.40
CA GLN A 59 -11.37 -4.93 2.53
C GLN A 59 -12.15 -4.55 1.25
N ALA A 60 -12.36 -3.27 0.98
CA ALA A 60 -12.98 -2.79 -0.25
C ALA A 60 -11.91 -2.29 -1.25
N HIS A 61 -11.95 -2.79 -2.50
CA HIS A 61 -11.07 -2.31 -3.56
C HIS A 61 -11.28 -0.82 -3.83
N VAL A 62 -10.18 -0.08 -3.95
CA VAL A 62 -10.23 1.37 -4.20
C VAL A 62 -9.29 1.78 -5.32
N LYS A 63 -9.54 2.98 -5.85
CA LYS A 63 -8.63 3.65 -6.78
C LYS A 63 -7.47 4.29 -5.99
N PRO A 64 -6.32 4.56 -6.65
CA PRO A 64 -5.18 5.24 -6.00
C PRO A 64 -5.53 6.62 -5.40
N ASP A 65 -6.53 7.31 -5.94
CA ASP A 65 -6.95 8.63 -5.45
C ASP A 65 -7.90 8.56 -4.25
N ALA A 66 -8.27 7.35 -3.79
CA ALA A 66 -9.18 7.20 -2.66
C ALA A 66 -8.56 7.74 -1.37
N VAL A 67 -9.36 8.50 -0.63
CA VAL A 67 -8.98 9.11 0.64
C VAL A 67 -8.81 8.04 1.72
N ILE A 68 -7.72 8.10 2.47
CA ILE A 68 -7.37 7.14 3.52
C ILE A 68 -7.78 7.58 4.93
N SER A 69 -8.36 8.78 5.07
CA SER A 69 -8.84 9.29 6.36
C SER A 69 -9.89 8.35 6.97
N GLY A 70 -9.64 7.91 8.21
CA GLY A 70 -10.53 6.98 8.92
C GLY A 70 -10.36 5.51 8.54
N ALA A 71 -9.45 5.18 7.60
CA ALA A 71 -9.14 3.79 7.27
C ALA A 71 -8.50 3.07 8.47
N ARG A 72 -9.04 1.91 8.83
CA ARG A 72 -8.44 1.06 9.87
C ARG A 72 -7.37 0.17 9.28
N GLU A 73 -7.62 -0.33 8.07
CA GLU A 73 -6.75 -1.21 7.33
C GLU A 73 -6.61 -0.79 5.87
N ILE A 74 -5.38 -0.84 5.35
CA ILE A 74 -5.08 -0.73 3.93
C ILE A 74 -4.28 -1.94 3.48
N ALA A 75 -4.68 -2.54 2.38
CA ALA A 75 -3.99 -3.68 1.78
C ALA A 75 -3.36 -3.28 0.44
N PHE A 76 -2.11 -3.67 0.21
CA PHE A 76 -1.43 -3.56 -1.09
C PHE A 76 -1.16 -4.94 -1.67
N PHE A 77 -1.54 -5.12 -2.92
CA PHE A 77 -1.42 -6.38 -3.62
C PHE A 77 -1.24 -6.17 -5.12
N PRO A 78 -0.59 -7.09 -5.81
CA PRO A 78 -0.46 -7.02 -7.26
C PRO A 78 -1.80 -7.26 -7.97
N PRO A 79 -1.88 -7.01 -9.28
CA PRO A 79 -3.06 -7.41 -10.02
C PRO A 79 -3.21 -8.92 -9.88
N MET A 80 -4.39 -9.37 -9.48
CA MET A 80 -4.72 -10.80 -9.44
C MET A 80 -4.60 -11.32 -10.87
N THR A 81 -3.57 -12.10 -11.17
CA THR A 81 -3.54 -12.91 -12.39
C THR A 81 -4.51 -14.05 -12.15
N GLY A 82 -5.76 -13.85 -12.54
CA GLY A 82 -6.76 -14.91 -12.50
C GLY A 82 -6.30 -16.09 -13.36
N GLY A 83 -6.28 -17.27 -12.77
CA GLY A 83 -6.60 -18.51 -13.46
C GLY A 83 -8.11 -18.73 -13.42
#